data_AF-A0A543EXQ5-F1
#
_entry.id   AF-A0A543EXQ5-F1
#
_cell.length_a   1.000
_cell.length_b   1.000
_cell.length_c   1.000
_cell.angle_alpha   90.00
_cell.angle_beta   90.00
_cell.angle_gamma   90.00
#
_symmetry.space_group_name_H-M   'P 1'
#
loop_
_entity.id
_entity.type
_entity.pdbx_description
1 polymer ?
#
loop_
_entity_poly.entity_id
_entity_poly.type
_entity_poly.pdbx_seq_one_letter_code
_entity_poly.pdbx_strand_id
1 'polypeptide(L)'
;MSFPPPPPGPNGPQPPYYSQQPQPGYPYPPHPPQPRKTPVWPWILIGGFVLLCGGCFGIVGLASSGSGGGNNSSTASAPPAIAAPGRESNAPDPRDVIAPAGSPVRDGKFEFQVTRVDPPVAKVGTGMFEQKARSEFVVIHIDITNVGDEPRSYFDSNQTLIDDQGREFANNSSAARALDSDTVEYDLNPGLEISVALVFDVPVGTIPTTLQLHDSLFSGGAKVALR
;
A
#
# COMPACT_ATOMS: atom_id res chain seq x y z
N MET A 1 -2.68 -90.73 20.78
CA MET A 1 -2.44 -90.70 22.24
C MET A 1 -2.09 -89.26 22.59
N SER A 2 -3.06 -88.48 23.07
CA SER A 2 -2.89 -87.06 23.37
C SER A 2 -2.70 -86.90 24.87
N PHE A 3 -1.59 -86.29 25.29
CA PHE A 3 -1.32 -85.97 26.69
C PHE A 3 -2.05 -84.69 27.09
N PRO A 4 -2.61 -84.59 28.31
CA PRO A 4 -3.20 -83.35 28.81
C PRO A 4 -2.11 -82.32 29.15
N PRO A 5 -2.43 -81.01 29.08
CA PRO A 5 -1.48 -79.96 29.43
C PRO A 5 -1.18 -79.94 30.94
N PRO A 6 0.03 -79.52 31.36
CA PRO A 6 0.40 -79.42 32.77
C PRO A 6 -0.35 -78.27 33.48
N PRO A 7 -0.56 -78.37 34.81
CA PRO A 7 -1.26 -77.36 35.60
C PRO A 7 -0.48 -76.05 35.72
N PRO A 8 -1.17 -74.90 35.90
CA PRO A 8 -0.51 -73.61 36.08
C PRO A 8 0.28 -73.57 37.40
N GLY A 9 1.52 -73.08 37.32
CA GLY A 9 2.41 -72.91 38.47
C GLY A 9 2.00 -71.77 39.41
N PRO A 10 2.58 -71.70 40.62
CA PRO A 10 2.16 -70.79 41.69
C PRO A 10 2.43 -69.32 41.36
N ASN A 11 1.46 -68.46 41.70
CA ASN A 11 1.49 -67.00 41.55
C ASN A 11 2.75 -66.38 42.18
N GLY A 12 3.61 -65.80 41.35
CA GLY A 12 4.69 -64.93 41.79
C GLY A 12 4.17 -63.58 42.30
N PRO A 13 4.93 -62.89 43.18
CA PRO A 13 4.49 -61.66 43.81
C PRO A 13 4.28 -60.53 42.79
N GLN A 14 3.12 -59.86 42.91
CA GLN A 14 2.73 -58.71 42.10
C GLN A 14 3.67 -57.51 42.35
N PRO A 15 4.12 -56.78 41.33
CA PRO A 15 4.88 -55.55 41.51
C PRO A 15 3.98 -54.42 42.07
N PRO A 16 4.55 -53.45 42.82
CA PRO A 16 3.78 -52.43 43.49
C PRO A 16 3.07 -51.49 42.51
N TYR A 17 1.82 -51.16 42.82
CA TYR A 17 1.02 -50.15 42.14
C TYR A 17 1.70 -48.77 42.26
N TYR A 18 2.19 -48.25 41.14
CA TYR A 18 2.52 -46.84 41.03
C TYR A 18 1.22 -46.04 40.82
N SER A 19 0.96 -45.09 41.71
CA SER A 19 -0.07 -44.07 41.52
C SER A 19 0.33 -43.17 40.34
N GLN A 20 -0.56 -43.03 39.36
CA GLN A 20 -0.38 -42.11 38.26
C GLN A 20 -0.52 -40.66 38.77
N GLN A 21 0.55 -39.86 38.62
CA GLN A 21 0.46 -38.41 38.71
C GLN A 21 -0.22 -37.83 37.45
N PRO A 22 -1.08 -36.81 37.54
CA PRO A 22 -1.71 -36.19 36.37
C PRO A 22 -0.65 -35.53 35.47
N GLN A 23 -0.61 -35.91 34.20
CA GLN A 23 0.22 -35.28 33.17
C GLN A 23 -0.35 -33.88 32.82
N PRO A 24 0.50 -32.84 32.66
CA PRO A 24 0.08 -31.54 32.12
C PRO A 24 -0.41 -31.69 30.67
N GLY A 25 -1.58 -31.13 30.36
CA GLY A 25 -2.16 -31.18 29.02
C GLY A 25 -1.34 -30.41 27.99
N TYR A 26 -1.04 -31.04 26.85
CA TYR A 26 -0.43 -30.39 25.70
C TYR A 26 -1.46 -29.46 25.00
N PRO A 27 -1.05 -28.28 24.51
CA PRO A 27 -1.93 -27.41 23.73
C PRO A 27 -2.28 -28.05 22.38
N TYR A 28 -3.55 -27.94 21.98
CA TYR A 28 -4.03 -28.35 20.66
C TYR A 28 -3.45 -27.45 19.55
N PRO A 29 -3.11 -28.00 18.37
CA PRO A 29 -2.71 -27.20 17.22
C PRO A 29 -3.89 -26.35 16.69
N PRO A 30 -3.65 -25.14 16.18
CA PRO A 30 -4.68 -24.30 15.61
C PRO A 30 -5.28 -24.92 14.34
N HIS A 31 -6.61 -24.91 14.23
CA HIS A 31 -7.31 -25.35 13.02
C HIS A 31 -7.01 -24.40 11.85
N PRO A 32 -6.81 -24.92 10.62
CA PRO A 32 -6.64 -24.08 9.44
C PRO A 32 -7.93 -23.28 9.15
N PRO A 33 -7.82 -22.02 8.71
CA PRO A 33 -8.98 -21.20 8.39
C PRO A 33 -9.75 -21.78 7.19
N GLN A 34 -11.06 -21.95 7.36
CA GLN A 34 -11.96 -22.43 6.31
C GLN A 34 -12.16 -21.35 5.23
N PRO A 35 -12.16 -21.69 3.93
CA PRO A 35 -12.39 -20.72 2.87
C PRO A 35 -13.83 -20.19 2.92
N ARG A 36 -13.99 -18.89 3.22
CA ARG A 36 -15.29 -18.22 3.16
C ARG A 36 -15.61 -17.89 1.70
N LYS A 37 -16.73 -18.40 1.20
CA LYS A 37 -17.24 -18.09 -0.15
C LYS A 37 -17.73 -16.64 -0.17
N THR A 38 -17.13 -15.81 -1.03
CA THR A 38 -17.61 -14.45 -1.28
C THR A 38 -18.84 -14.49 -2.21
N PRO A 39 -19.88 -13.68 -1.96
CA PRO A 39 -21.05 -13.66 -2.83
C PRO A 39 -20.74 -12.95 -4.14
N VAL A 40 -21.08 -13.58 -5.27
CA VAL A 40 -20.79 -13.16 -6.67
C VAL A 40 -21.59 -11.91 -7.11
N TRP A 41 -22.33 -11.29 -6.20
CA TRP A 41 -23.22 -10.16 -6.47
C TRP A 41 -22.54 -8.85 -6.94
N PRO A 42 -21.30 -8.49 -6.56
CA PRO A 42 -20.71 -7.23 -7.01
C PRO A 42 -20.41 -7.23 -8.53
N TRP A 43 -20.20 -8.39 -9.15
CA TRP A 43 -19.92 -8.50 -10.59
C TRP A 43 -21.17 -8.26 -11.46
N ILE A 44 -22.36 -8.58 -10.95
CA ILE A 44 -23.62 -8.35 -11.66
C ILE A 44 -23.97 -6.85 -11.67
N LEU A 45 -23.64 -6.12 -10.59
CA LEU A 45 -23.84 -4.67 -10.51
C LEU A 45 -22.89 -3.89 -11.43
N ILE A 46 -21.63 -4.33 -11.57
CA ILE A 46 -20.66 -3.73 -12.48
C ILE A 46 -21.08 -3.94 -13.95
N GLY A 47 -21.54 -5.15 -14.32
CA GLY A 47 -22.04 -5.44 -15.67
C GLY A 47 -23.28 -4.61 -16.06
N GLY A 48 -24.19 -4.37 -15.12
CA GLY A 48 -25.37 -3.53 -15.34
C GLY A 48 -25.04 -2.03 -15.51
N PHE A 49 -24.05 -1.52 -14.77
CA PHE A 49 -23.65 -0.11 -14.82
C PHE A 49 -22.90 0.26 -16.11
N VAL A 50 -22.07 -0.65 -16.64
CA VAL A 50 -21.36 -0.45 -17.92
C VAL A 50 -22.35 -0.44 -19.10
N LEU A 51 -23.42 -1.23 -19.04
CA LEU A 51 -24.47 -1.22 -20.06
C LEU A 51 -25.34 0.06 -20.02
N LEU A 52 -25.53 0.63 -18.82
CA LEU A 52 -26.33 1.85 -18.62
C LEU A 52 -25.56 3.13 -18.98
N CYS A 53 -24.24 3.16 -18.77
CA CYS A 53 -23.41 4.35 -19.01
C CYS A 53 -22.59 4.29 -20.32
N GLY A 54 -22.46 3.13 -20.97
CA GLY A 54 -21.70 2.95 -22.21
C GLY A 54 -22.47 3.21 -23.52
N GLY A 55 -23.77 3.53 -23.43
CA GLY A 55 -24.66 3.70 -24.58
C GLY A 55 -24.61 5.09 -25.24
N CYS A 56 -23.43 5.62 -25.59
CA CYS A 56 -23.29 6.87 -26.35
C CYS A 56 -22.14 6.87 -27.37
N PHE A 57 -21.81 5.73 -28.00
CA PHE A 57 -20.97 5.71 -29.20
C PHE A 57 -21.81 5.34 -30.42
N GLY A 58 -22.43 6.36 -31.04
CA GLY A 58 -23.27 6.22 -32.22
C GLY A 58 -23.51 7.53 -32.96
N ILE A 59 -22.57 7.89 -33.84
CA ILE A 59 -22.72 8.50 -35.17
C ILE A 59 -23.80 9.60 -35.36
N VAL A 60 -23.36 10.85 -35.58
CA VAL A 60 -23.93 11.86 -36.51
C VAL A 60 -22.77 12.80 -36.88
N GLY A 61 -22.39 13.16 -38.11
CA GLY A 61 -23.13 13.26 -39.36
C GLY A 61 -22.93 14.67 -39.92
N LEU A 62 -22.17 14.76 -41.01
CA LEU A 62 -21.86 15.93 -41.84
C LEU A 62 -23.14 16.68 -42.30
N ALA A 63 -23.19 18.03 -42.21
CA ALA A 63 -23.69 18.94 -43.27
C ALA A 63 -23.89 20.41 -42.82
N SER A 64 -23.81 21.26 -43.84
CA SER A 64 -23.68 22.72 -43.98
C SER A 64 -24.93 23.60 -43.74
N SER A 65 -24.64 24.89 -43.44
CA SER A 65 -25.25 26.15 -43.91
C SER A 65 -26.76 26.25 -44.13
N GLY A 66 -27.42 27.22 -43.46
CA GLY A 66 -28.76 27.71 -43.86
C GLY A 66 -29.35 28.76 -42.92
N SER A 67 -29.70 29.91 -43.49
CA SER A 67 -30.18 31.16 -42.86
C SER A 67 -31.70 31.15 -42.57
N GLY A 68 -32.15 31.95 -41.58
CA GLY A 68 -33.41 32.72 -41.71
C GLY A 68 -34.39 32.81 -40.52
N GLY A 69 -34.60 34.03 -40.01
CA GLY A 69 -35.84 34.60 -39.38
C GLY A 69 -36.08 34.28 -37.89
N GLY A 70 -36.13 35.21 -36.93
CA GLY A 70 -36.93 36.46 -36.79
C GLY A 70 -38.22 36.14 -35.99
N ASN A 71 -38.53 36.64 -34.79
CA ASN A 71 -38.62 38.04 -34.34
C ASN A 71 -38.73 38.19 -32.79
N ASN A 72 -38.15 39.29 -32.31
CA ASN A 72 -38.56 40.30 -31.30
C ASN A 72 -39.17 39.90 -29.94
N SER A 73 -38.53 40.35 -28.85
CA SER A 73 -38.81 41.66 -28.20
C SER A 73 -38.02 41.81 -26.89
N SER A 74 -37.28 42.92 -26.72
CA SER A 74 -37.25 43.80 -25.51
C SER A 74 -35.91 44.56 -25.36
N THR A 75 -35.94 45.83 -25.76
CA THR A 75 -35.35 47.04 -25.12
C THR A 75 -33.96 47.02 -24.44
N ALA A 76 -33.05 47.79 -25.07
CA ALA A 76 -32.14 48.81 -24.51
C ALA A 76 -30.88 48.43 -23.67
N SER A 77 -29.76 48.34 -24.40
CA SER A 77 -28.44 49.00 -24.19
C SER A 77 -27.63 48.82 -22.89
N ALA A 78 -26.64 47.93 -22.96
CA ALA A 78 -25.25 48.13 -22.53
C ALA A 78 -24.33 47.32 -23.49
N PRO A 79 -23.12 47.78 -23.87
CA PRO A 79 -22.30 47.07 -24.86
C PRO A 79 -21.81 45.72 -24.29
N PRO A 80 -21.95 44.60 -25.00
CA PRO A 80 -21.38 43.34 -24.56
C PRO A 80 -19.85 43.40 -24.75
N ALA A 81 -19.12 43.37 -23.63
CA ALA A 81 -17.72 42.98 -23.66
C ALA A 81 -17.64 41.59 -24.28
N ILE A 82 -16.90 41.46 -25.38
CA ILE A 82 -16.61 40.20 -26.03
C ILE A 82 -15.92 39.32 -24.99
N ALA A 83 -16.64 38.32 -24.49
CA ALA A 83 -16.06 37.26 -23.67
C ALA A 83 -15.06 36.53 -24.57
N ALA A 84 -13.77 36.81 -24.37
CA ALA A 84 -12.70 36.03 -24.95
C ALA A 84 -12.90 34.56 -24.56
N PRO A 85 -12.64 33.60 -25.46
CA PRO A 85 -12.69 32.19 -25.11
C PRO A 85 -11.75 31.94 -23.93
N GLY A 86 -12.28 31.30 -22.89
CA GLY A 86 -11.54 31.00 -21.67
C GLY A 86 -10.25 30.27 -22.02
N ARG A 87 -9.10 30.87 -21.65
CA ARG A 87 -7.85 30.13 -21.62
C ARG A 87 -8.00 29.05 -20.58
N GLU A 88 -8.07 27.82 -21.05
CA GLU A 88 -7.81 26.66 -20.22
C GLU A 88 -6.43 26.87 -19.59
N SER A 89 -6.42 27.00 -18.26
CA SER A 89 -5.21 27.28 -17.50
C SER A 89 -4.34 26.04 -17.54
N ASN A 90 -3.25 26.07 -18.31
CA ASN A 90 -2.15 25.07 -18.28
C ASN A 90 -1.35 25.15 -16.96
N ALA A 91 -2.03 25.31 -15.82
CA ALA A 91 -1.37 25.23 -14.53
C ALA A 91 -0.91 23.77 -14.34
N PRO A 92 0.36 23.54 -13.96
CA PRO A 92 0.83 22.21 -13.61
C PRO A 92 -0.11 21.58 -12.58
N ASP A 93 -0.38 20.27 -12.71
CA ASP A 93 -1.06 19.55 -11.64
C ASP A 93 -0.25 19.78 -10.36
N PRO A 94 -0.86 20.26 -9.25
CA PRO A 94 -0.16 20.43 -7.97
C PRO A 94 0.61 19.17 -7.53
N ARG A 95 0.24 17.98 -8.02
CA ARG A 95 0.92 16.69 -7.77
C ARG A 95 2.26 16.53 -8.51
N ASP A 96 2.49 17.31 -9.56
CA ASP A 96 3.76 17.32 -10.30
C ASP A 96 4.81 18.24 -9.67
N VAL A 97 4.42 19.00 -8.65
CA VAL A 97 5.34 19.86 -7.91
C VAL A 97 6.15 19.02 -6.92
N ILE A 98 7.47 19.05 -7.06
CA ILE A 98 8.40 18.44 -6.10
C ILE A 98 8.66 19.44 -4.97
N ALA A 99 8.29 19.09 -3.75
CA ALA A 99 8.58 19.90 -2.58
C ALA A 99 10.10 19.90 -2.25
N PRO A 100 10.65 20.97 -1.67
CA PRO A 100 12.05 21.00 -1.24
C PRO A 100 12.38 19.93 -0.20
N ALA A 101 13.64 19.51 -0.13
CA ALA A 101 14.09 18.52 0.84
C ALA A 101 13.78 18.91 2.30
N GLY A 102 13.31 17.92 3.07
CA GLY A 102 12.88 18.10 4.46
C GLY A 102 11.50 18.76 4.64
N SER A 103 10.83 19.19 3.56
CA SER A 103 9.46 19.71 3.65
C SER A 103 8.48 18.59 3.99
N PRO A 104 7.48 18.83 4.87
CA PRO A 104 6.36 17.92 5.01
C PRO A 104 5.53 17.95 3.72
N VAL A 105 5.13 16.78 3.24
CA VAL A 105 4.27 16.61 2.07
C VAL A 105 3.05 15.78 2.42
N ARG A 106 1.93 16.04 1.74
CA ARG A 106 0.65 15.39 2.04
C ARG A 106 0.08 14.69 0.83
N ASP A 107 -0.38 13.48 1.06
CA ASP A 107 -1.21 12.73 0.12
C ASP A 107 -2.35 12.07 0.91
N GLY A 108 -3.58 12.24 0.43
CA GLY A 108 -4.77 11.77 1.13
C GLY A 108 -4.87 12.22 2.60
N LYS A 109 -4.78 11.27 3.53
CA LYS A 109 -4.88 11.47 4.99
C LYS A 109 -3.56 11.29 5.74
N PHE A 110 -2.45 11.15 5.01
CA PHE A 110 -1.12 11.12 5.61
C PHE A 110 -0.33 12.39 5.29
N GLU A 111 0.39 12.87 6.30
CA GLU A 111 1.53 13.76 6.13
C GLU A 111 2.81 12.95 6.28
N PHE A 112 3.77 13.17 5.39
CA PHE A 112 5.05 12.52 5.39
C PHE A 112 6.17 13.54 5.48
N GLN A 113 7.23 13.23 6.23
CA GLN A 113 8.44 14.04 6.29
C GLN A 113 9.68 13.18 6.19
N VAL A 114 10.56 13.48 5.24
CA VAL A 114 11.88 12.85 5.17
C VAL A 114 12.77 13.44 6.26
N THR A 115 13.24 12.59 7.17
CA THR A 115 14.09 13.01 8.29
C THR A 115 15.56 12.75 8.02
N ARG A 116 15.89 11.71 7.24
CA ARG A 116 17.27 11.33 6.94
C ARG A 116 17.38 10.46 5.70
N VAL A 117 18.47 10.63 4.95
CA VAL A 117 18.90 9.72 3.88
C VAL A 117 20.28 9.19 4.25
N ASP A 118 20.43 7.87 4.32
CA ASP A 118 21.71 7.25 4.65
C ASP A 118 22.62 7.10 3.43
N PRO A 119 23.94 7.06 3.64
CA PRO A 119 24.87 6.61 2.61
C PRO A 119 24.51 5.19 2.12
N PRO A 120 24.76 4.86 0.83
CA PRO A 120 24.50 3.53 0.32
C PRO A 120 25.25 2.44 1.10
N VAL A 121 24.58 1.31 1.35
CA VAL A 121 25.13 0.17 2.09
C VAL A 121 24.90 -1.14 1.34
N ALA A 122 25.80 -2.11 1.49
CA ALA A 122 25.66 -3.42 0.84
C ALA A 122 24.66 -4.36 1.54
N LYS A 123 24.27 -4.04 2.78
CA LYS A 123 23.41 -4.88 3.63
C LYS A 123 22.71 -4.07 4.71
N VAL A 124 21.59 -4.60 5.18
CA VAL A 124 20.77 -4.07 6.29
C VAL A 124 20.41 -5.18 7.27
N GLY A 125 20.04 -4.80 8.50
CA GLY A 125 19.75 -5.73 9.58
C GLY A 125 20.98 -6.46 10.11
N THR A 126 20.77 -7.42 11.03
CA THR A 126 21.85 -8.18 11.65
C THR A 126 21.45 -9.63 11.92
N GLY A 127 22.45 -10.50 12.08
CA GLY A 127 22.25 -11.91 12.46
C GLY A 127 21.35 -12.65 11.47
N MET A 128 20.34 -13.34 12.00
CA MET A 128 19.38 -14.13 11.21
C MET A 128 18.41 -13.30 10.35
N PHE A 129 18.36 -11.98 10.57
CA PHE A 129 17.49 -11.06 9.82
C PHE A 129 18.28 -10.19 8.82
N GLU A 130 19.61 -10.39 8.70
CA GLU A 130 20.45 -9.66 7.74
C GLU A 130 19.96 -9.90 6.30
N GLN A 131 19.86 -8.81 5.53
CA GLN A 131 19.58 -8.87 4.09
C GLN A 131 20.69 -8.17 3.31
N LYS A 132 21.06 -8.76 2.16
CA LYS A 132 22.07 -8.23 1.25
C LYS A 132 21.41 -7.63 0.03
N ALA A 133 21.93 -6.49 -0.41
CA ALA A 133 21.50 -5.88 -1.65
C ALA A 133 21.92 -6.77 -2.84
N ARG A 134 21.14 -6.73 -3.91
CA ARG A 134 21.57 -7.25 -5.22
C ARG A 134 22.66 -6.36 -5.80
N SER A 135 22.58 -5.06 -5.52
CA SER A 135 23.59 -4.08 -5.88
C SER A 135 23.98 -3.24 -4.65
N GLU A 136 23.24 -2.18 -4.34
CA GLU A 136 23.38 -1.44 -3.08
C GLU A 136 22.02 -0.98 -2.55
N PHE A 137 21.91 -0.85 -1.23
CA PHE A 137 20.71 -0.31 -0.60
C PHE A 137 20.87 1.19 -0.35
N VAL A 138 19.85 1.95 -0.71
CA VAL A 138 19.60 3.30 -0.20
C VAL A 138 18.54 3.21 0.89
N VAL A 139 18.84 3.74 2.07
CA VAL A 139 17.90 3.76 3.22
C VAL A 139 17.44 5.19 3.46
N ILE A 140 16.12 5.39 3.53
CA ILE A 140 15.50 6.69 3.76
C ILE A 140 14.58 6.58 4.96
N HIS A 141 14.74 7.47 5.94
CA HIS A 141 13.95 7.52 7.15
C HIS A 141 12.89 8.60 7.00
N ILE A 142 11.65 8.24 7.31
CA ILE A 142 10.51 9.14 7.21
C ILE A 142 9.66 9.07 8.48
N ASP A 143 9.06 10.20 8.82
CA ASP A 143 7.96 10.28 9.77
C ASP A 143 6.63 10.33 9.01
N ILE A 144 5.63 9.65 9.54
CA ILE A 144 4.30 9.52 8.94
C ILE A 144 3.26 9.82 10.00
N THR A 145 2.49 10.89 9.79
CA THR A 145 1.39 11.28 10.67
C THR A 145 0.04 11.05 9.99
N ASN A 146 -0.89 10.37 10.69
CA ASN A 146 -2.29 10.33 10.27
C ASN A 146 -2.97 11.66 10.61
N VAL A 147 -3.20 12.50 9.61
CA VAL A 147 -3.88 13.80 9.73
C VAL A 147 -5.39 13.72 9.46
N GLY A 148 -5.93 12.50 9.32
CA GLY A 148 -7.36 12.23 9.20
C GLY A 148 -8.08 12.17 10.55
N ASP A 149 -9.32 11.72 10.49
CA ASP A 149 -10.26 11.58 11.61
C ASP A 149 -10.65 10.11 11.89
N GLU A 150 -10.11 9.16 11.12
CA GLU A 150 -10.30 7.72 11.30
C GLU A 150 -8.96 6.97 11.32
N PRO A 151 -8.90 5.76 11.91
CA PRO A 151 -7.73 4.88 11.80
C PRO A 151 -7.42 4.54 10.35
N ARG A 152 -6.13 4.44 10.01
CA ARG A 152 -5.70 4.22 8.64
C ARG A 152 -4.44 3.38 8.56
N SER A 153 -4.48 2.39 7.68
CA SER A 153 -3.34 1.52 7.40
C SER A 153 -2.35 2.19 6.44
N TYR A 154 -1.10 2.30 6.86
CA TYR A 154 0.04 2.65 6.02
C TYR A 154 0.61 1.41 5.32
N PHE A 155 0.94 1.54 4.04
CA PHE A 155 1.59 0.48 3.27
C PHE A 155 2.90 0.99 2.69
N ASP A 156 4.01 0.45 3.17
CA ASP A 156 5.37 0.78 2.74
C ASP A 156 5.65 0.42 1.27
N SER A 157 4.97 -0.59 0.73
CA SER A 157 5.07 -0.98 -0.68
C SER A 157 4.55 0.06 -1.68
N ASN A 158 3.84 1.10 -1.21
CA ASN A 158 3.34 2.19 -2.08
C ASN A 158 4.38 3.29 -2.31
N GLN A 159 5.55 3.22 -1.66
CA GLN A 159 6.54 4.29 -1.71
C GLN A 159 7.56 4.03 -2.83
N THR A 160 7.89 5.08 -3.58
CA THR A 160 8.74 4.99 -4.77
C THR A 160 9.90 5.98 -4.71
N LEU A 161 11.12 5.49 -4.96
CA LEU A 161 12.30 6.33 -5.12
C LEU A 161 12.54 6.63 -6.60
N ILE A 162 12.88 7.87 -6.92
CA ILE A 162 13.23 8.34 -8.26
C ILE A 162 14.67 8.88 -8.25
N ASP A 163 15.46 8.52 -9.26
CA ASP A 163 16.84 9.00 -9.42
C ASP A 163 16.97 10.18 -10.41
N ASP A 164 18.20 10.63 -10.63
CA ASP A 164 18.54 11.72 -11.55
C ASP A 164 18.36 11.37 -13.04
N GLN A 165 18.17 10.09 -13.35
CA GLN A 165 17.82 9.60 -14.68
C GLN A 165 16.31 9.40 -14.86
N GLY A 166 15.51 9.65 -13.83
CA GLY A 166 14.06 9.43 -13.82
C GLY A 166 13.66 7.96 -13.73
N ARG A 167 14.56 7.06 -13.29
CA ARG A 167 14.22 5.65 -13.03
C ARG A 167 13.52 5.54 -11.69
N GLU A 168 12.53 4.66 -11.63
CA GLU A 168 11.74 4.39 -10.44
C GLU A 168 12.17 3.09 -9.78
N PHE A 169 12.26 3.11 -8.45
CA PHE A 169 12.62 1.97 -7.62
C PHE A 169 11.56 1.77 -6.55
N ALA A 170 11.00 0.56 -6.50
CA ALA A 170 10.04 0.16 -5.48
C ALA A 170 10.74 -0.10 -4.13
N ASN A 171 10.06 0.23 -3.04
CA ASN A 171 10.53 -0.12 -1.71
C ASN A 171 10.65 -1.65 -1.54
N ASN A 172 11.74 -2.08 -0.89
CA ASN A 172 12.00 -3.46 -0.52
C ASN A 172 11.53 -3.71 0.91
N SER A 173 10.26 -4.06 1.08
CA SER A 173 9.61 -4.28 2.38
C SER A 173 10.31 -5.31 3.25
N SER A 174 10.90 -6.36 2.67
CA SER A 174 11.64 -7.34 3.48
C SER A 174 12.89 -6.69 4.07
N ALA A 175 13.65 -5.93 3.27
CA ALA A 175 14.87 -5.27 3.72
C ALA A 175 14.58 -4.14 4.72
N ALA A 176 13.49 -3.37 4.51
CA ALA A 176 12.99 -2.41 5.49
C ALA A 176 12.68 -3.08 6.84
N ARG A 177 11.98 -4.21 6.81
CA ARG A 177 11.66 -4.98 8.01
C ARG A 177 12.87 -5.63 8.71
N ALA A 178 14.02 -5.70 8.05
CA ALA A 178 15.27 -6.11 8.69
C ALA A 178 15.87 -5.00 9.57
N LEU A 179 15.48 -3.74 9.36
CA LEU A 179 15.89 -2.59 10.16
C LEU A 179 14.93 -2.32 11.31
N ASP A 180 13.63 -2.51 11.09
CA ASP A 180 12.61 -2.33 12.13
C ASP A 180 12.38 -3.64 12.90
N SER A 181 13.06 -3.77 14.04
CA SER A 181 12.94 -4.92 14.96
C SER A 181 11.61 -4.96 15.70
N ASP A 182 10.90 -3.83 15.76
CA ASP A 182 9.57 -3.75 16.35
C ASP A 182 8.50 -3.99 15.29
N THR A 183 7.39 -4.54 15.74
CA THR A 183 6.22 -4.79 14.90
C THR A 183 5.64 -3.44 14.52
N VAL A 184 6.13 -2.85 13.43
CA VAL A 184 5.61 -1.60 12.85
C VAL A 184 4.10 -1.72 12.76
N GLU A 185 3.41 -1.00 13.63
CA GLU A 185 1.96 -0.93 13.61
C GLU A 185 1.59 -0.09 12.40
N TYR A 186 1.09 -0.77 11.37
CA TYR A 186 0.71 -0.13 10.12
C TYR A 186 -0.60 0.64 10.28
N ASP A 187 -1.41 0.34 11.29
CA ASP A 187 -2.66 1.03 11.57
C ASP A 187 -2.44 2.24 12.49
N LEU A 188 -2.48 3.43 11.89
CA LEU A 188 -2.31 4.69 12.60
C LEU A 188 -3.67 5.26 13.00
N ASN A 189 -3.90 5.52 14.29
CA ASN A 189 -5.04 6.32 14.74
C ASN A 189 -4.84 7.81 14.40
N PRO A 190 -5.92 8.60 14.33
CA PRO A 190 -5.86 10.05 14.11
C PRO A 190 -4.88 10.76 15.05
N GLY A 191 -4.01 11.59 14.48
CA GLY A 191 -3.01 12.38 15.20
C GLY A 191 -1.80 11.62 15.71
N LEU A 192 -1.70 10.30 15.48
CA LEU A 192 -0.49 9.55 15.80
C LEU A 192 0.53 9.62 14.65
N GLU A 193 1.79 9.48 15.05
CA GLU A 193 2.95 9.45 14.17
C GLU A 193 3.73 8.15 14.37
N ILE A 194 4.29 7.63 13.28
CA ILE A 194 5.33 6.59 13.29
C ILE A 194 6.55 7.05 12.50
N SER A 195 7.72 6.59 12.92
CA SER A 195 8.96 6.70 12.14
C SER A 195 9.27 5.34 11.52
N VAL A 196 9.57 5.33 10.22
CA VAL A 196 9.89 4.10 9.48
C VAL A 196 11.09 4.27 8.57
N ALA A 197 11.76 3.17 8.26
CA ALA A 197 12.80 3.13 7.24
C ALA A 197 12.27 2.53 5.92
N LEU A 198 12.48 3.23 4.81
CA LEU A 198 12.32 2.72 3.45
C LEU A 198 13.67 2.25 2.93
N VAL A 199 13.69 1.12 2.21
CA VAL A 199 14.93 0.52 1.69
C VAL A 199 14.77 0.22 0.22
N PHE A 200 15.66 0.76 -0.62
CA PHE A 200 15.61 0.59 -2.07
C PHE A 200 16.87 -0.12 -2.55
N ASP A 201 16.73 -1.20 -3.31
CA ASP A 201 17.85 -1.88 -3.97
C ASP A 201 18.08 -1.24 -5.35
N VAL A 202 19.19 -0.52 -5.48
CA VAL A 202 19.49 0.31 -6.64
C VAL A 202 20.85 -0.05 -7.25
N PRO A 203 21.06 0.21 -8.55
CA PRO A 203 22.38 0.09 -9.17
C PRO A 203 23.43 0.94 -8.44
N VAL A 204 24.67 0.44 -8.35
CA VAL A 204 25.77 1.18 -7.71
C VAL A 204 25.95 2.56 -8.36
N GLY A 205 26.04 3.59 -7.51
CA GLY A 205 26.22 4.98 -7.96
C GLY A 205 24.92 5.65 -8.37
N THR A 206 23.77 5.07 -8.01
CA THR A 206 22.46 5.73 -8.19
C THR A 206 22.39 7.00 -7.35
N ILE A 207 21.92 8.08 -7.96
CA ILE A 207 21.80 9.40 -7.35
C ILE A 207 20.30 9.62 -7.01
N PRO A 208 19.83 9.27 -5.79
CA PRO A 208 18.43 9.50 -5.39
C PRO A 208 18.08 10.99 -5.39
N THR A 209 17.01 11.38 -6.08
CA THR A 209 16.61 12.79 -6.23
C THR A 209 15.25 13.09 -5.60
N THR A 210 14.28 12.21 -5.77
CA THR A 210 12.90 12.44 -5.33
C THR A 210 12.34 11.19 -4.68
N LEU A 211 11.63 11.36 -3.58
CA LEU A 211 10.79 10.33 -2.99
C LEU A 211 9.33 10.68 -3.27
N GLN A 212 8.61 9.72 -3.85
CA GLN A 212 7.18 9.82 -4.10
C GLN A 212 6.44 8.96 -3.08
N LEU A 213 5.58 9.63 -2.30
CA LEU A 213 4.93 9.08 -1.12
C LEU A 213 3.42 9.01 -1.31
N HIS A 214 2.83 7.87 -0.96
CA HIS A 214 1.43 7.57 -1.21
C HIS A 214 0.72 7.13 0.07
N ASP A 215 -0.47 7.69 0.30
CA ASP A 215 -1.43 7.18 1.28
C ASP A 215 -1.97 5.81 0.87
N SER A 216 -2.29 5.61 -0.42
CA SER A 216 -2.82 4.35 -0.92
C SER A 216 -2.36 4.05 -2.35
N LEU A 217 -2.59 2.83 -2.81
CA LEU A 217 -2.31 2.42 -4.19
C LEU A 217 -3.03 3.25 -5.26
N PHE A 218 -4.10 3.96 -4.89
CA PHE A 218 -4.93 4.73 -5.82
C PHE A 218 -4.81 6.24 -5.60
N SER A 219 -3.98 6.69 -4.66
CA SER A 219 -3.80 8.11 -4.40
C SER A 219 -2.84 8.74 -5.41
N GLY A 220 -2.90 10.07 -5.52
CA GLY A 220 -2.09 10.82 -6.50
C GLY A 220 -0.60 10.81 -6.18
N GLY A 221 -0.26 10.65 -4.90
CA GLY A 221 1.12 10.70 -4.41
C GLY A 221 1.59 12.14 -4.23
N ALA A 222 2.53 12.32 -3.30
CA ALA A 222 3.22 13.57 -3.07
C ALA A 222 4.73 13.38 -3.27
N LYS A 223 5.39 14.36 -3.88
CA LYS A 223 6.81 14.29 -4.23
C LYS A 223 7.62 15.24 -3.36
N VAL A 224 8.73 14.75 -2.81
CA VAL A 224 9.70 15.54 -2.05
C VAL A 224 11.11 15.28 -2.54
N ALA A 225 11.89 16.34 -2.72
CA ALA A 225 13.30 16.24 -3.07
C ALA A 225 14.10 15.62 -1.90
N LEU A 226 15.19 14.93 -2.23
CA LEU A 226 16.07 14.32 -1.23
C LEU A 226 17.36 15.12 -1.01
N ARG A 227 17.57 16.20 -1.79
CA ARG A 227 18.76 17.06 -1.77
C ARG A 227 18.41 18.49 -2.18
#